data_AF-A0A8T6J1L9-F1
#
_entry.id   AF-A0A8T6J1L9-F1
#
_cell.length_a   1.000
_cell.length_b   1.000
_cell.length_c   1.000
_cell.angle_alpha   90.00
_cell.angle_beta   90.00
_cell.angle_gamma   90.00
#
_symmetry.space_group_name_H-M   'P 1'
#
loop_
_entity.id
_entity.type
_entity.pdbx_description
1 polymer ?
#
loop_
_entity_poly.entity_id
_entity_poly.type
_entity_poly.pdbx_seq_one_letter_code
_entity_poly.pdbx_strand_id
1 'polypeptide(L)'
;MASRLESMAEALHARFDGVLHRRESSCGELSYDLDASDLPATAAALRDEEDFSFTTLIDVCGVDYLGYGQAQWRTEAATESGFSRAVEPGASTTRSASESERRA
;
A
#
# COMPACT_ATOMS: atom_id res chain seq x y z
N MET A 1 13.70 29.35 -4.53
CA MET A 1 12.86 29.03 -3.36
C MET A 1 12.42 27.59 -3.54
N ALA A 2 12.87 26.68 -2.68
CA ALA A 2 12.37 25.30 -2.67
C ALA A 2 10.89 25.31 -2.25
N SER A 3 10.05 24.47 -2.87
CA SER A 3 8.66 24.32 -2.41
C SER A 3 8.66 23.71 -1.00
N ARG A 4 7.60 23.93 -0.20
CA ARG A 4 7.50 23.32 1.14
C ARG A 4 7.70 21.80 1.10
N LEU A 5 7.20 21.15 0.05
CA LEU A 5 7.35 19.72 -0.18
C LEU A 5 8.80 19.34 -0.49
N GLU A 6 9.51 20.18 -1.24
CA GLU A 6 10.93 19.96 -1.54
C GLU A 6 11.79 20.09 -0.28
N SER A 7 11.54 21.11 0.55
CA SER A 7 12.25 21.25 1.84
C SER A 7 11.97 20.09 2.80
N MET A 8 10.73 19.57 2.81
CA MET A 8 10.41 18.37 3.59
C MET A 8 11.07 17.11 3.00
N ALA A 9 11.17 17.00 1.68
CA ALA A 9 11.87 15.90 1.02
C ALA A 9 13.37 15.92 1.34
N GLU A 10 14.00 17.09 1.32
CA GLU A 10 15.40 17.27 1.73
C GLU A 10 15.64 16.85 3.19
N ALA A 11 14.77 17.27 4.12
CA ALA A 11 14.86 16.88 5.53
C ALA A 11 14.71 15.36 5.72
N LEU A 12 13.74 14.74 5.03
CA LEU A 12 13.53 13.30 5.06
C LEU A 12 14.73 12.54 4.47
N HIS A 13 15.29 13.01 3.36
CA HIS A 13 16.48 12.41 2.77
C HIS A 13 17.69 12.51 3.69
N ALA A 14 17.93 13.67 4.30
CA ALA A 14 19.04 13.87 5.22
C ALA A 14 18.97 12.94 6.46
N ARG A 15 17.76 12.66 6.95
CA ARG A 15 17.55 11.84 8.15
C ARG A 15 17.49 10.35 7.89
N PHE A 16 16.93 9.94 6.75
CA PHE A 16 16.60 8.55 6.44
C PHE A 16 17.30 8.04 5.17
N ASP A 17 18.48 8.58 4.86
CA ASP A 17 19.29 8.12 3.73
C ASP A 17 19.54 6.60 3.83
N GLY A 18 19.30 5.90 2.72
CA GLY A 18 19.38 4.44 2.65
C GLY A 18 18.21 3.67 3.28
N VAL A 19 17.24 4.33 3.93
CA VAL A 19 16.04 3.69 4.53
C VAL A 19 14.78 4.04 3.75
N LEU A 20 14.58 5.33 3.43
CA LEU A 20 13.43 5.77 2.66
C LEU A 20 13.77 5.88 1.16
N HIS A 21 13.03 5.16 0.34
CA HIS A 21 13.16 5.21 -1.12
C HIS A 21 12.06 6.07 -1.73
N ARG A 22 12.43 7.23 -2.26
CA ARG A 22 11.49 8.19 -2.84
C ARG A 22 10.75 7.61 -4.05
N ARG A 23 9.42 7.72 -4.05
CA ARG A 23 8.58 7.42 -5.21
C ARG A 23 8.20 8.68 -5.97
N GLU A 24 8.07 8.53 -7.29
CA GLU A 24 7.54 9.59 -8.14
C GLU A 24 6.09 9.89 -7.76
N SER A 25 5.75 11.18 -7.82
CA SER A 25 4.44 11.68 -7.42
C SER A 25 3.86 12.50 -8.55
N SER A 26 2.68 12.13 -9.02
CA SER A 26 1.92 12.88 -10.03
C SER A 26 0.88 13.83 -9.43
N CYS A 27 0.69 13.79 -8.10
CA CYS A 27 -0.38 14.47 -7.37
C CYS A 27 0.12 15.51 -6.35
N GLY A 28 1.42 15.80 -6.30
CA GLY A 28 1.97 16.77 -5.35
C GLY A 28 2.07 16.25 -3.91
N GLU A 29 2.26 14.94 -3.75
CA GLU A 29 2.44 14.27 -2.46
C GLU A 29 3.89 13.78 -2.26
N LEU A 30 4.24 13.49 -1.01
CA LEU A 30 5.47 12.78 -0.69
C LEU A 30 5.17 11.30 -0.41
N SER A 31 5.75 10.41 -1.21
CA SER A 31 5.57 8.96 -1.09
C SER A 31 6.93 8.27 -1.02
N TYR A 32 7.06 7.31 -0.11
CA TYR A 32 8.29 6.58 0.12
C TYR A 32 8.00 5.10 0.34
N ASP A 33 8.89 4.25 -0.18
CA ASP A 33 8.97 2.85 0.20
C ASP A 33 10.06 2.67 1.26
N LEU A 34 9.93 1.62 2.07
CA LEU A 34 10.90 1.22 3.09
C LEU A 34 10.77 -0.28 3.37
N ASP A 35 11.81 -0.88 3.95
CA ASP A 35 11.74 -2.24 4.45
C ASP A 35 10.79 -2.35 5.65
N ALA A 36 10.06 -3.46 5.73
CA ALA A 36 9.06 -3.68 6.78
C ALA A 36 9.68 -3.66 8.19
N SER A 37 10.94 -4.07 8.33
CA SER A 37 11.67 -4.03 9.60
C SER A 37 11.95 -2.61 10.09
N ASP A 38 12.03 -1.64 9.18
CA ASP A 38 12.41 -0.27 9.50
C ASP A 38 11.20 0.61 9.85
N LEU A 39 9.99 0.14 9.53
CA LEU A 39 8.76 0.89 9.76
C LEU A 39 8.60 1.37 11.22
N PRO A 40 8.79 0.55 12.27
CA PRO A 40 8.60 1.02 13.64
C PRO A 40 9.57 2.15 14.03
N ALA A 41 10.84 2.05 13.62
CA ALA A 41 11.85 3.06 13.92
C ALA A 41 11.61 4.35 13.14
N THR A 42 11.30 4.24 11.86
CA THR A 42 10.98 5.37 10.99
C THR A 42 9.71 6.09 11.46
N ALA A 43 8.64 5.36 11.78
CA ALA A 43 7.40 5.97 12.28
C ALA A 43 7.59 6.68 13.63
N ALA A 44 8.41 6.12 14.54
CA ALA A 44 8.76 6.77 15.79
C ALA A 44 9.53 8.08 15.55
N ALA A 45 10.54 8.07 14.68
CA ALA A 45 11.30 9.26 14.32
C ALA A 45 10.42 10.34 13.68
N LEU A 46 9.58 9.98 12.71
CA LEU A 46 8.63 10.90 12.06
C LEU A 46 7.64 11.52 13.07
N ARG A 47 7.26 10.78 14.11
CA ARG A 47 6.34 11.26 15.14
C ARG A 47 7.02 12.16 16.19
N ASP A 48 8.20 11.76 16.65
CA ASP A 48 8.81 12.28 17.88
C ASP A 48 9.90 13.34 17.62
N GLU A 49 10.55 13.33 16.45
CA GLU A 49 11.58 14.32 16.13
C GLU A 49 10.94 15.67 15.74
N GLU A 50 11.44 16.76 16.33
CA GLU A 50 10.88 18.11 16.22
C GLU A 50 10.74 18.57 14.76
N ASP A 51 11.72 18.21 13.93
CA ASP A 51 11.77 18.56 12.50
C ASP A 51 10.59 18.00 11.69
N PHE A 52 9.94 16.91 12.14
CA PHE A 52 8.83 16.26 11.44
C PHE A 52 7.50 16.42 12.19
N SER A 53 7.46 16.02 13.47
CA SER A 53 6.29 16.12 14.34
C SER A 53 4.98 15.57 13.72
N PHE A 54 5.04 14.46 12.97
CA PHE A 54 3.88 13.80 12.37
C PHE A 54 3.09 13.01 13.42
N THR A 55 2.45 13.75 14.33
CA THR A 55 1.77 13.19 15.52
C THR A 55 0.43 12.52 15.23
N THR A 56 -0.15 12.74 14.05
CA THR A 56 -1.45 12.18 13.67
C THR A 56 -1.29 11.18 12.53
N LEU A 57 -1.60 9.91 12.82
CA LEU A 57 -1.79 8.88 11.82
C LEU A 57 -3.20 9.03 11.22
N ILE A 58 -3.28 9.16 9.90
CA ILE A 58 -4.56 9.33 9.19
C ILE A 58 -5.23 7.98 8.91
N ASP A 59 -4.49 7.05 8.30
CA ASP A 59 -5.00 5.74 7.88
C ASP A 59 -3.89 4.68 7.78
N VAL A 60 -4.26 3.40 7.84
CA VAL A 60 -3.39 2.26 7.53
C VAL A 60 -4.19 1.29 6.68
N CYS A 61 -3.72 1.05 5.46
CA CYS A 61 -4.38 0.16 4.51
C CYS A 61 -3.40 -0.90 3.97
N GLY A 62 -3.98 -2.01 3.49
CA GLY A 62 -3.26 -3.07 2.80
C GLY A 62 -3.84 -3.26 1.40
N VAL A 63 -2.98 -3.51 0.41
CA VAL A 63 -3.38 -3.79 -0.97
C VAL A 63 -2.95 -5.20 -1.31
N ASP A 64 -3.91 -6.04 -1.71
CA ASP A 64 -3.63 -7.39 -2.19
C ASP A 64 -3.38 -7.37 -3.70
N TYR A 65 -2.18 -7.79 -4.09
CA TYR A 65 -1.75 -7.86 -5.49
C TYR A 65 -1.86 -9.26 -6.10
N LEU A 66 -2.39 -10.28 -5.38
CA LEU A 66 -2.41 -11.67 -5.84
C LEU A 66 -3.08 -11.86 -7.22
N GLY A 67 -4.13 -11.09 -7.51
CA GLY A 67 -4.85 -11.10 -8.79
C GLY A 67 -4.61 -9.86 -9.65
N TYR A 68 -3.62 -9.02 -9.32
CA TYR A 68 -3.42 -7.74 -10.03
C TYR A 68 -3.06 -7.97 -11.50
N GLY A 69 -3.73 -7.24 -12.40
CA GLY A 69 -3.60 -7.41 -13.85
C GLY A 69 -4.38 -8.58 -14.44
N GLN A 70 -5.02 -9.43 -13.63
CA GLN A 70 -5.90 -10.50 -14.10
C GLN A 70 -7.35 -10.02 -14.11
N ALA A 71 -7.97 -9.97 -15.28
CA ALA A 71 -9.38 -9.62 -15.39
C ALA A 71 -10.23 -10.85 -15.07
N GLN A 72 -10.99 -10.80 -13.97
CA GLN A 72 -12.02 -11.81 -13.66
C GLN A 72 -13.28 -11.65 -14.52
N TRP A 73 -13.31 -10.62 -15.38
CA TRP A 73 -14.42 -10.28 -16.27
C TRP A 73 -13.94 -10.29 -17.71
N ARG A 74 -14.61 -11.04 -18.59
CA ARG A 74 -14.36 -10.98 -20.04
C ARG A 74 -14.94 -9.67 -20.59
N THR A 75 -14.08 -8.70 -20.87
CA THR A 75 -14.47 -7.38 -21.42
C THR A 75 -14.63 -7.39 -22.94
N GLU A 76 -14.10 -8.42 -23.63
CA GLU A 76 -14.05 -8.47 -25.10
C GLU A 76 -15.41 -8.73 -25.79
N ALA A 77 -16.38 -9.35 -25.11
CA ALA A 77 -17.70 -9.69 -25.69
C ALA A 77 -18.86 -8.78 -25.22
N ALA A 78 -18.56 -7.76 -24.40
CA ALA A 78 -19.56 -6.97 -23.68
C ALA A 78 -20.00 -5.69 -24.41
N THR A 79 -19.55 -5.43 -25.64
CA THR A 79 -19.90 -4.19 -26.36
C THR A 79 -21.36 -4.14 -26.84
N GLU A 80 -22.07 -5.27 -26.92
CA GLU A 80 -23.46 -5.30 -27.43
C GLU A 80 -24.53 -5.92 -26.49
N SER A 81 -24.18 -6.67 -25.45
CA SER A 81 -25.18 -7.38 -24.61
C SER A 81 -25.20 -7.02 -23.13
N GLY A 82 -24.32 -6.11 -22.69
CA GLY A 82 -24.23 -5.65 -21.31
C GLY A 82 -23.52 -6.62 -20.36
N PHE A 83 -23.19 -6.14 -19.16
CA PHE A 83 -22.48 -6.90 -18.14
C PHE A 83 -23.46 -7.79 -17.37
N SER A 84 -23.30 -9.12 -17.46
CA SER A 84 -23.96 -10.03 -16.51
C SER A 84 -23.28 -9.91 -15.13
N ARG A 85 -24.03 -10.04 -14.04
CA ARG A 85 -23.50 -9.89 -12.65
C ARG A 85 -22.84 -11.15 -12.09
N ALA A 86 -22.39 -12.07 -12.95
CA ALA A 86 -21.78 -13.31 -12.52
C ALA A 86 -20.25 -13.21 -12.59
N VAL A 87 -19.60 -13.31 -11.43
CA VAL A 87 -18.15 -13.55 -11.32
C VAL A 87 -17.87 -14.96 -11.83
N GLU A 88 -16.96 -15.11 -12.79
CA GLU A 88 -16.46 -16.45 -13.13
C GLU A 88 -15.61 -16.95 -11.97
N PRO A 89 -15.84 -18.18 -11.47
CA PRO A 89 -15.03 -18.75 -10.40
C PRO A 89 -13.60 -19.03 -10.91
N GLY A 90 -12.72 -18.03 -10.75
CA GLY A 90 -11.33 -18.07 -11.20
C GLY A 90 -10.34 -17.71 -10.10
N ALA A 91 -9.81 -18.74 -9.44
CA ALA A 91 -8.53 -18.81 -8.72
C ALA A 91 -8.33 -17.99 -7.42
N SER A 92 -9.05 -18.35 -6.34
CA SER A 92 -8.50 -18.26 -4.97
C SER A 92 -9.00 -19.39 -4.07
N THR A 93 -8.91 -20.64 -4.54
CA THR A 93 -9.07 -21.80 -3.64
C THR A 93 -7.71 -22.27 -3.14
N THR A 94 -7.33 -21.84 -1.93
CA THR A 94 -6.26 -22.39 -1.09
C THR A 94 -6.56 -21.92 0.34
N ARG A 95 -6.85 -22.72 1.38
CA ARG A 95 -6.73 -24.15 1.70
C ARG A 95 -7.98 -24.61 2.49
N SER A 96 -8.31 -25.89 2.38
CA SER A 96 -9.26 -26.58 3.26
C SER A 96 -8.80 -26.52 4.72
N ALA A 97 -9.60 -25.91 5.60
CA ALA A 97 -9.49 -26.15 7.03
C ALA A 97 -10.09 -27.52 7.33
N SER A 98 -9.24 -28.51 7.62
CA SER A 98 -9.67 -29.73 8.30
C SER A 98 -10.02 -29.37 9.74
N GLU A 99 -11.29 -29.07 10.00
CA GLU A 99 -11.80 -28.91 11.35
C GLU A 99 -12.09 -30.30 11.91
N SER A 100 -11.12 -30.85 12.63
CA SER A 100 -11.27 -32.11 13.38
C SER A 100 -10.60 -32.01 14.75
N GLU A 101 -10.86 -30.90 15.45
CA GLU A 101 -10.65 -30.80 16.90
C GLU A 101 -11.90 -30.17 17.53
N ARG A 102 -12.97 -30.98 17.58
CA ARG A 102 -14.07 -30.79 18.53
C ARG A 102 -14.43 -32.14 19.12
N ARG A 103 -13.81 -32.50 20.24
CA ARG A 103 -14.48 -33.10 21.40
C ARG A 103 -13.51 -33.19 22.57
N ALA A 104 -14.02 -32.75 23.71
CA ALA A 104 -13.47 -32.87 25.05
C ALA A 104 -13.11 -34.31 25.42
#